data_AF-A0A3S4Y8T0-F1
#
_entry.id   AF-A0A3S4Y8T0-F1
#
_cell.length_a   1.000
_cell.length_b   1.000
_cell.length_c   1.000
_cell.angle_alpha   90.00
_cell.angle_beta   90.00
_cell.angle_gamma   90.00
#
_symmetry.space_group_name_H-M   'P 1'
#
loop_
_entity.id
_entity.type
_entity.pdbx_description
1 polymer ?
#
loop_
_entity_poly.entity_id
_entity_poly.type
_entity_poly.pdbx_seq_one_letter_code
_entity_poly.pdbx_strand_id
1 'polypeptide(L)'
;MSWSSGSMCEGRGFEDGVASALAGVEVALRLAVRAVFPNWQEELHADQLKRLEKVRRTEANKKEGVQASDDLLDYLELHKLVSLIQNNWSKFEPVFEDEQQTKVLLSLMCKLRNSVAHSRDLVKFEQDLVRGVSGMLRNQVSMYRTSNENAARYYPIIESLVDSFGRSGKRPDSVGSVSCYRIDVGHPLSFHGRASTARGKEIRWYATWADQYGIWYGDFPGERWGSVAVGEEVRFDVEVSEQVVGENRQVLIAISADSRHHRSDRGFDDLRGFLFSVSPPEEE
;
A
#
# COMPACT_ATOMS: atom_id res chain seq x y z
N MET A 1 -26.50 -54.72 -27.64
CA MET A 1 -26.26 -53.93 -28.87
C MET A 1 -26.03 -52.48 -28.47
N SER A 2 -24.96 -51.85 -29.01
CA SER A 2 -24.66 -50.40 -29.05
C SER A 2 -24.45 -49.68 -27.70
N TRP A 3 -23.25 -49.29 -27.23
CA TRP A 3 -22.29 -48.25 -27.69
C TRP A 3 -22.89 -46.87 -28.03
N SER A 4 -22.49 -45.85 -27.24
CA SER A 4 -21.94 -44.52 -27.62
C SER A 4 -22.10 -43.55 -26.44
N SER A 5 -21.06 -43.18 -25.69
CA SER A 5 -20.00 -42.16 -25.90
C SER A 5 -20.44 -40.71 -25.64
N GLY A 6 -19.56 -39.96 -24.94
CA GLY A 6 -19.64 -38.52 -24.72
C GLY A 6 -19.48 -38.17 -23.24
N SER A 7 -18.49 -37.43 -22.77
CA SER A 7 -17.34 -36.74 -23.36
C SER A 7 -16.53 -36.27 -22.17
N MET A 8 -15.25 -36.64 -22.11
CA MET A 8 -14.26 -36.09 -21.16
C MET A 8 -14.17 -34.57 -21.38
N CYS A 9 -14.63 -33.81 -20.40
CA CYS A 9 -14.16 -32.45 -20.18
C CYS A 9 -13.08 -32.53 -19.11
N GLU A 10 -11.87 -32.95 -19.49
CA GLU A 10 -10.66 -32.67 -18.71
C GLU A 10 -10.39 -31.17 -18.82
N GLY A 11 -10.95 -30.43 -17.86
CA GLY A 11 -10.74 -29.00 -17.70
C GLY A 11 -9.29 -28.71 -17.33
N ARG A 12 -8.65 -27.86 -18.13
CA ARG A 12 -7.36 -27.20 -17.93
C ARG A 12 -7.35 -26.36 -16.63
N GLY A 13 -7.35 -27.01 -15.47
CA GLY A 13 -7.38 -26.35 -14.16
C GLY A 13 -6.07 -26.41 -13.37
N PHE A 14 -5.01 -27.03 -13.91
CA PHE A 14 -3.77 -27.30 -13.17
C PHE A 14 -2.54 -26.51 -13.66
N GLU A 15 -2.61 -25.93 -14.86
CA GLU A 15 -1.49 -25.20 -15.49
C GLU A 15 -1.27 -23.81 -14.84
N ASP A 16 -2.31 -23.20 -14.25
CA ASP A 16 -2.24 -21.84 -13.69
C ASP A 16 -1.32 -21.70 -12.47
N GLY A 17 -1.10 -22.77 -11.71
CA GLY A 17 -0.37 -22.70 -10.44
C GLY A 17 1.13 -22.42 -10.60
N VAL A 18 1.77 -22.93 -11.67
CA VAL A 18 3.22 -22.77 -11.88
C VAL A 18 3.53 -21.40 -12.46
N ALA A 19 2.78 -20.98 -13.48
CA ALA A 19 2.93 -19.66 -14.09
C ALA A 19 2.68 -18.55 -13.05
N SER A 20 1.63 -18.70 -12.24
CA SER A 20 1.36 -17.78 -11.13
C SER A 20 2.48 -17.77 -10.09
N ALA A 21 3.02 -18.94 -9.72
CA ALA A 21 4.14 -19.03 -8.78
C ALA A 21 5.41 -18.34 -9.31
N LEU A 22 5.73 -18.49 -10.60
CA LEU A 22 6.86 -17.83 -11.26
C LEU A 22 6.67 -16.30 -11.31
N ALA A 23 5.49 -15.84 -11.74
CA ALA A 23 5.15 -14.42 -11.73
C ALA A 23 5.21 -13.82 -10.32
N GLY A 24 4.74 -14.56 -9.31
CA GLY A 24 4.81 -14.18 -7.91
C GLY A 24 6.24 -14.00 -7.40
N VAL A 25 7.20 -14.82 -7.86
CA VAL A 25 8.62 -14.61 -7.55
C VAL A 25 9.12 -13.33 -8.19
N GLU A 26 8.85 -13.09 -9.48
CA GLU A 26 9.29 -11.83 -10.11
C GLU A 26 8.76 -10.60 -9.37
N VAL A 27 7.48 -10.60 -8.99
CA VAL A 27 6.88 -9.53 -8.19
C VAL A 27 7.61 -9.37 -6.85
N ALA A 28 7.89 -10.46 -6.12
CA ALA A 28 8.61 -10.39 -4.86
C ALA A 28 10.04 -9.86 -5.02
N LEU A 29 10.77 -10.29 -6.04
CA LEU A 29 12.13 -9.79 -6.29
C LEU A 29 12.11 -8.30 -6.65
N ARG A 30 11.14 -7.84 -7.46
CA ARG A 30 10.97 -6.40 -7.73
C ARG A 30 10.66 -5.62 -6.46
N LEU A 31 9.80 -6.15 -5.58
CA LEU A 31 9.51 -5.52 -4.28
C LEU A 31 10.75 -5.45 -3.39
N ALA A 32 11.56 -6.51 -3.35
CA ALA A 32 12.84 -6.50 -2.63
C ALA A 32 13.77 -5.41 -3.18
N VAL A 33 13.97 -5.35 -4.50
CA VAL A 33 14.80 -4.32 -5.15
C VAL A 33 14.30 -2.92 -4.81
N ARG A 34 12.99 -2.67 -4.89
CA ARG A 34 12.42 -1.38 -4.49
C ARG A 34 12.67 -1.04 -3.03
N ALA A 35 12.68 -2.02 -2.13
CA ALA A 35 12.82 -1.79 -0.71
C ALA A 35 14.27 -1.47 -0.31
N VAL A 36 15.25 -2.16 -0.89
CA VAL A 36 16.66 -2.06 -0.44
C VAL A 36 17.62 -1.46 -1.46
N PHE A 37 17.17 -1.27 -2.71
CA PHE A 37 18.00 -0.74 -3.78
C PHE A 37 17.24 0.24 -4.70
N PRO A 38 16.82 1.41 -4.19
CA PRO A 38 16.02 2.38 -4.96
C PRO A 38 16.74 2.91 -6.21
N ASN A 39 18.07 3.02 -6.17
CA ASN A 39 18.89 3.54 -7.28
C ASN A 39 19.48 2.43 -8.17
N TRP A 40 18.83 1.26 -8.26
CA TRP A 40 19.31 0.11 -9.03
C TRP A 40 19.66 0.40 -10.50
N GLN A 41 19.07 1.46 -11.07
CA GLN A 41 19.29 1.88 -12.45
C GLN A 41 20.74 2.33 -12.69
N GLU A 42 21.45 2.79 -11.67
CA GLU A 42 22.85 3.23 -11.75
C GLU A 42 23.80 2.06 -12.09
N GLU A 43 23.40 0.82 -11.80
CA GLU A 43 24.17 -0.40 -12.12
C GLU A 43 23.95 -0.88 -13.56
N LEU A 44 23.01 -0.29 -14.29
CA LEU A 44 22.75 -0.64 -15.68
C LEU A 44 23.53 0.25 -16.63
N HIS A 45 24.11 -0.37 -17.65
CA HIS A 45 24.69 0.38 -18.76
C HIS A 45 23.61 1.18 -19.49
N ALA A 46 23.98 2.36 -20.01
CA ALA A 46 23.06 3.25 -20.73
C ALA A 46 22.27 2.55 -21.85
N ASP A 47 22.89 1.59 -22.54
CA ASP A 47 22.21 0.81 -23.59
C ASP A 47 21.16 -0.16 -23.06
N GLN A 48 21.32 -0.68 -21.85
CA GLN A 48 20.32 -1.52 -21.18
C GLN A 48 19.11 -0.68 -20.77
N LEU A 49 19.35 0.50 -20.19
CA LEU A 49 18.28 1.45 -19.85
C LEU A 49 17.51 1.90 -21.09
N LYS A 50 18.21 2.23 -22.19
CA LYS A 50 17.57 2.56 -23.48
C LYS A 50 16.69 1.43 -24.01
N ARG A 51 17.11 0.16 -23.85
CA ARG A 51 16.30 -1.00 -24.26
C ARG A 51 15.03 -1.12 -23.41
N LEU A 52 15.13 -0.98 -22.09
CA LEU A 52 13.95 -1.01 -21.21
C LEU A 52 12.98 0.12 -21.53
N GLU A 53 13.50 1.33 -21.77
CA GLU A 53 12.71 2.48 -22.16
C GLU A 53 12.00 2.26 -23.51
N LYS A 54 12.67 1.61 -24.47
CA LYS A 54 12.05 1.22 -25.75
C LYS A 54 10.92 0.20 -25.54
N VAL A 55 11.11 -0.80 -24.67
CA VAL A 55 10.08 -1.78 -24.34
C VAL A 55 8.88 -1.09 -23.67
N ARG A 56 9.12 -0.21 -22.69
CA ARG A 56 8.08 0.58 -22.01
C ARG A 56 7.22 1.36 -23.01
N ARG A 57 7.85 2.12 -23.91
CA ARG A 57 7.15 2.87 -24.96
C ARG A 57 6.35 1.97 -25.89
N THR A 58 6.90 0.81 -26.24
CA THR A 58 6.21 -0.15 -27.12
C THR A 58 4.98 -0.73 -26.44
N GLU A 59 5.08 -1.08 -25.15
CA GLU A 59 3.95 -1.60 -24.38
C GLU A 59 2.86 -0.55 -24.13
N ALA A 60 3.24 0.72 -23.89
CA ALA A 60 2.30 1.83 -23.78
C ALA A 60 1.45 2.03 -25.05
N ASN A 61 2.01 1.71 -26.22
CA ASN A 61 1.33 1.87 -27.51
C ASN A 61 0.48 0.65 -27.92
N LYS A 62 0.58 -0.49 -27.22
CA LYS A 62 -0.06 -1.75 -27.64
C LYS A 62 -1.51 -1.92 -27.19
N LYS A 63 -1.98 -1.14 -26.21
CA LYS A 63 -3.31 -1.32 -25.61
C LYS A 63 -4.02 0.01 -25.45
N GLU A 64 -4.96 0.30 -26.35
CA GLU A 64 -5.91 1.41 -26.15
C GLU A 64 -6.65 1.23 -24.82
N GLY A 65 -6.58 2.26 -23.95
CA GLY A 65 -7.26 2.26 -22.65
C GLY A 65 -6.57 1.52 -21.50
N VAL A 66 -5.38 0.92 -21.70
CA VAL A 66 -4.61 0.30 -20.61
C VAL A 66 -3.32 1.10 -20.36
N GLN A 67 -3.23 1.71 -19.18
CA GLN A 67 -2.00 2.38 -18.75
C GLN A 67 -0.89 1.34 -18.55
N ALA A 68 0.19 1.45 -19.32
CA ALA A 68 1.40 0.67 -19.11
C ALA A 68 2.13 1.13 -17.83
N SER A 69 2.97 0.28 -17.25
CA SER A 69 3.73 0.66 -16.05
C SER A 69 4.76 1.74 -16.38
N ASP A 70 4.83 2.78 -15.55
CA ASP A 70 5.86 3.82 -15.68
C ASP A 70 7.22 3.38 -15.10
N ASP A 71 7.24 2.31 -14.28
CA ASP A 71 8.43 1.82 -13.59
C ASP A 71 9.24 0.86 -14.48
N LEU A 72 10.48 1.25 -14.80
CA LEU A 72 11.40 0.44 -15.63
C LEU A 72 11.71 -0.93 -15.01
N LEU A 73 11.58 -1.08 -13.69
CA LEU A 73 11.83 -2.35 -13.00
C LEU A 73 10.83 -3.44 -13.40
N ASP A 74 9.60 -3.05 -13.78
CA ASP A 74 8.55 -3.98 -14.21
C ASP A 74 8.87 -4.65 -15.55
N TYR A 75 9.79 -4.07 -16.33
CA TYR A 75 10.24 -4.59 -17.62
C TYR A 75 11.50 -5.46 -17.53
N LEU A 76 12.09 -5.62 -16.35
CA LEU A 76 13.21 -6.55 -16.16
C LEU A 76 12.72 -8.00 -16.18
N GLU A 77 13.44 -8.85 -16.91
CA GLU A 77 13.27 -10.30 -16.87
C GLU A 77 13.82 -10.90 -15.58
N LEU A 78 13.27 -12.04 -15.15
CA LEU A 78 13.68 -12.78 -13.95
C LEU A 78 15.20 -12.93 -13.81
N HIS A 79 15.89 -13.35 -14.88
CA HIS A 79 17.34 -13.57 -14.82
C HIS A 79 18.12 -12.28 -14.52
N LYS A 80 17.63 -11.12 -14.98
CA LYS A 80 18.23 -9.80 -14.67
C LYS A 80 17.96 -9.40 -13.23
N LEU A 81 16.76 -9.65 -12.70
CA LEU A 81 16.44 -9.45 -11.29
C LEU A 81 17.36 -10.29 -10.39
N VAL A 82 17.56 -11.56 -10.74
CA VAL A 82 18.46 -12.45 -10.02
C VAL A 82 19.91 -11.95 -10.07
N SER A 83 20.41 -11.56 -11.25
CA SER A 83 21.76 -10.99 -11.37
C SER A 83 21.92 -9.71 -10.55
N LEU A 84 20.93 -8.82 -10.56
CA LEU A 84 20.96 -7.58 -9.78
C LEU A 84 21.10 -7.85 -8.28
N ILE A 85 20.33 -8.81 -7.77
CA ILE A 85 20.37 -9.23 -6.36
C ILE A 85 21.72 -9.86 -6.03
N GLN A 86 22.18 -10.83 -6.82
CA GLN A 86 23.42 -11.55 -6.56
C GLN A 86 24.65 -10.63 -6.62
N ASN A 87 24.69 -9.67 -7.55
CA ASN A 87 25.80 -8.74 -7.67
C ASN A 87 25.83 -7.68 -6.56
N ASN A 88 24.73 -7.53 -5.81
CA ASN A 88 24.57 -6.52 -4.77
C ASN A 88 24.17 -7.13 -3.42
N TRP A 89 24.64 -8.35 -3.15
CA TRP A 89 24.13 -9.18 -2.04
C TRP A 89 24.08 -8.45 -0.69
N SER A 90 25.09 -7.63 -0.35
CA SER A 90 25.12 -6.87 0.91
C SER A 90 23.87 -6.00 1.16
N LYS A 91 23.20 -5.52 0.11
CA LYS A 91 21.94 -4.77 0.23
C LYS A 91 20.74 -5.68 0.49
N PHE A 92 20.81 -6.93 0.02
CA PHE A 92 19.73 -7.91 0.03
C PHE A 92 19.84 -8.95 1.14
N GLU A 93 21.00 -9.06 1.80
CA GLU A 93 21.22 -9.90 2.97
C GLU A 93 20.15 -9.71 4.05
N PRO A 94 19.69 -8.49 4.40
CA PRO A 94 18.60 -8.31 5.38
C PRO A 94 17.25 -8.88 4.93
N VAL A 95 17.05 -9.13 3.63
CA VAL A 95 15.80 -9.65 3.07
C VAL A 95 15.82 -11.17 3.01
N PHE A 96 16.95 -11.76 2.57
CA PHE A 96 17.03 -13.18 2.22
C PHE A 96 17.92 -14.01 3.15
N GLU A 97 18.67 -13.35 4.04
CA GLU A 97 19.50 -13.93 5.09
C GLU A 97 20.68 -14.77 4.57
N ASP A 98 20.42 -15.97 4.04
CA ASP A 98 21.45 -16.92 3.59
C ASP A 98 21.73 -16.77 2.08
N GLU A 99 22.95 -16.30 1.74
CA GLU A 99 23.38 -16.10 0.35
C GLU A 99 23.42 -17.39 -0.45
N GLN A 100 23.97 -18.45 0.13
CA GLN A 100 24.22 -19.69 -0.60
C GLN A 100 22.91 -20.40 -0.90
N GLN A 101 22.04 -20.51 0.10
CA GLN A 101 20.70 -21.06 -0.06
C GLN A 101 19.92 -20.24 -1.09
N THR A 102 19.88 -18.92 -0.93
CA THR A 102 19.11 -18.04 -1.84
C THR A 102 19.63 -18.13 -3.27
N LYS A 103 20.95 -18.17 -3.46
CA LYS A 103 21.56 -18.34 -4.79
C LYS A 103 21.14 -19.64 -5.47
N VAL A 104 21.09 -20.75 -4.73
CA VAL A 104 20.62 -22.04 -5.25
C VAL A 104 19.16 -21.94 -5.65
N LEU A 105 18.30 -21.39 -4.78
CA LEU A 105 16.87 -21.22 -5.03
C LEU A 105 16.59 -20.35 -6.26
N LEU A 106 17.22 -19.18 -6.37
CA LEU A 106 17.05 -18.27 -7.51
C LEU A 106 17.56 -18.89 -8.82
N SER A 107 18.68 -19.62 -8.77
CA SER A 107 19.21 -20.32 -9.95
C SER A 107 18.26 -21.41 -10.42
N LEU A 108 17.65 -22.15 -9.50
CA LEU A 108 16.63 -23.15 -9.79
C LEU A 108 15.39 -22.51 -10.43
N MET A 109 14.90 -21.39 -9.88
CA MET A 109 13.78 -20.64 -10.44
C MET A 109 14.05 -20.17 -11.88
N CYS A 110 15.25 -19.66 -12.17
CA CYS A 110 15.66 -19.30 -13.52
C CYS A 110 15.64 -20.48 -14.50
N LYS A 111 16.15 -21.66 -14.07
CA LYS A 111 16.15 -22.87 -14.91
C LYS A 111 14.72 -23.31 -15.24
N LEU A 112 13.84 -23.35 -14.23
CA LEU A 112 12.46 -23.80 -14.41
C LEU A 112 11.62 -22.78 -15.21
N ARG A 113 11.85 -21.47 -15.02
CA ARG A 113 11.27 -20.41 -15.86
C ARG A 113 11.64 -20.58 -17.32
N ASN A 114 12.91 -20.90 -17.61
CA ASN A 114 13.37 -21.11 -18.99
C ASN A 114 12.70 -22.33 -19.61
N SER A 115 12.53 -23.44 -18.88
CA SER A 115 11.77 -24.60 -19.36
C SER A 115 10.34 -24.23 -19.74
N VAL A 116 9.63 -23.50 -18.87
CA VAL A 116 8.26 -23.03 -19.12
C VAL A 116 8.19 -22.06 -20.32
N ALA A 117 9.13 -21.13 -20.41
CA ALA A 117 9.21 -20.19 -21.54
C ALA A 117 9.45 -20.89 -22.90
N HIS A 118 10.09 -22.05 -22.87
CA HIS A 118 10.26 -22.92 -24.05
C HIS A 118 9.13 -23.94 -24.22
N SER A 119 7.97 -23.73 -23.59
CA SER A 119 6.79 -24.60 -23.68
C SER A 119 7.08 -26.07 -23.34
N ARG A 120 8.00 -26.31 -22.38
CA ARG A 120 8.25 -27.63 -21.81
C ARG A 120 7.45 -27.78 -20.53
N ASP A 121 6.63 -28.82 -20.46
CA ASP A 121 5.86 -29.12 -19.26
C ASP A 121 6.79 -29.54 -18.13
N LEU A 122 6.62 -28.91 -16.97
CA LEU A 122 7.29 -29.32 -15.75
C LEU A 122 6.59 -30.55 -15.19
N VAL A 123 7.37 -31.55 -14.78
CA VAL A 123 6.82 -32.74 -14.09
C VAL A 123 6.39 -32.37 -12.67
N LYS A 124 5.49 -33.16 -12.06
CA LYS A 124 4.81 -32.81 -10.81
C LYS A 124 5.75 -32.35 -9.68
N PHE A 125 6.87 -33.04 -9.47
CA PHE A 125 7.83 -32.66 -8.42
C PHE A 125 8.52 -31.32 -8.72
N GLU A 126 8.77 -30.98 -9.99
CA GLU A 126 9.31 -29.67 -10.37
C GLU A 126 8.28 -28.57 -10.12
N GLN A 127 7.01 -28.83 -10.43
CA GLN A 127 5.93 -27.87 -10.16
C GLN A 127 5.78 -27.59 -8.66
N ASP A 128 5.81 -28.64 -7.84
CA ASP A 128 5.68 -28.52 -6.38
C ASP A 128 6.91 -27.81 -5.78
N LEU A 129 8.10 -28.05 -6.35
CA LEU A 129 9.32 -27.33 -6.03
C LEU A 129 9.22 -25.84 -6.38
N VAL A 130 8.74 -25.47 -7.58
CA VAL A 130 8.49 -24.07 -7.96
C VAL A 130 7.56 -23.40 -6.96
N ARG A 131 6.46 -24.06 -6.57
CA ARG A 131 5.48 -23.51 -5.62
C ARG A 131 6.09 -23.30 -4.25
N GLY A 132 6.83 -24.28 -3.74
CA GLY A 132 7.52 -24.20 -2.44
C GLY A 132 8.54 -23.06 -2.40
N VAL A 133 9.43 -22.99 -3.39
CA VAL A 133 10.45 -21.94 -3.48
C VAL A 133 9.82 -20.57 -3.67
N SER A 134 8.75 -20.47 -4.48
CA SER A 134 8.00 -19.23 -4.65
C SER A 134 7.40 -18.74 -3.32
N GLY A 135 6.77 -19.63 -2.57
CA GLY A 135 6.23 -19.33 -1.24
C GLY A 135 7.30 -18.84 -0.28
N MET A 136 8.45 -19.52 -0.21
CA MET A 136 9.57 -19.15 0.65
C MET A 136 10.09 -17.74 0.35
N LEU A 137 10.44 -17.46 -0.90
CA LEU A 137 10.99 -16.16 -1.31
C LEU A 137 9.98 -15.01 -1.09
N ARG A 138 8.71 -15.25 -1.41
CA ARG A 138 7.64 -14.26 -1.18
C ARG A 138 7.44 -13.98 0.30
N ASN A 139 7.54 -15.01 1.15
CA ASN A 139 7.42 -14.86 2.59
C ASN A 139 8.58 -14.04 3.15
N GLN A 140 9.82 -14.34 2.77
CA GLN A 140 11.01 -13.57 3.20
C GLN A 140 10.88 -12.08 2.84
N VAL A 141 10.49 -11.76 1.61
CA VAL A 141 10.25 -10.37 1.19
C VAL A 141 9.11 -9.73 2.00
N SER A 142 8.03 -10.46 2.29
CA SER A 142 6.90 -9.93 3.06
C SER A 142 7.27 -9.67 4.52
N MET A 143 8.05 -10.55 5.13
CA MET A 143 8.56 -10.39 6.50
C MET A 143 9.48 -9.17 6.59
N TYR A 144 10.42 -9.03 5.65
CA TYR A 144 11.28 -7.84 5.58
C TYR A 144 10.45 -6.55 5.47
N ARG A 145 9.49 -6.51 4.55
CA ARG A 145 8.64 -5.34 4.34
C ARG A 145 7.78 -5.01 5.54
N THR A 146 7.30 -6.00 6.28
CA THR A 146 6.54 -5.78 7.52
C THR A 146 7.39 -5.10 8.60
N SER A 147 8.65 -5.49 8.72
CA SER A 147 9.58 -4.94 9.71
C SER A 147 10.19 -3.59 9.30
N ASN A 148 10.29 -3.31 7.99
CA ASN A 148 11.10 -2.21 7.47
C ASN A 148 10.34 -1.18 6.62
N GLU A 149 9.15 -1.48 6.09
CA GLU A 149 8.36 -0.50 5.33
C GLU A 149 7.38 0.24 6.23
N ASN A 150 7.49 1.58 6.22
CA ASN A 150 6.47 2.42 6.80
C ASN A 150 5.26 2.48 5.85
N ALA A 151 4.04 2.34 6.39
CA ALA A 151 2.79 2.53 5.65
C ALA A 151 2.74 3.86 4.87
N ALA A 152 3.49 4.87 5.33
CA ALA A 152 3.73 6.14 4.65
C ALA A 152 4.23 6.00 3.20
N ARG A 153 4.82 4.87 2.83
CA ARG A 153 5.25 4.56 1.45
C ARG A 153 4.07 4.35 0.48
N TYR A 154 2.93 3.93 1.01
CA TYR A 154 1.77 3.52 0.21
C TYR A 154 0.60 4.47 0.38
N TYR A 155 0.43 5.01 1.59
CA TYR A 155 -0.69 5.85 1.98
C TYR A 155 -0.16 7.11 2.65
N PRO A 156 -0.77 8.28 2.41
CA PRO A 156 -0.38 9.48 3.11
C PRO A 156 -0.57 9.29 4.62
N ILE A 157 0.26 9.95 5.42
CA ILE A 157 0.17 9.91 6.88
C ILE A 157 0.08 11.32 7.44
N ILE A 158 -0.68 11.49 8.53
CA ILE A 158 -0.69 12.75 9.28
C ILE A 158 0.57 12.79 10.13
N GLU A 159 1.52 13.63 9.74
CA GLU A 159 2.77 13.85 10.46
C GLU A 159 2.56 14.71 11.71
N SER A 160 1.71 15.74 11.58
CA SER A 160 1.34 16.65 12.65
C SER A 160 -0.10 17.11 12.46
N LEU A 161 -0.84 17.23 13.56
CA LEU A 161 -2.14 17.87 13.58
C LEU A 161 -2.37 18.45 14.96
N VAL A 162 -2.48 19.78 15.03
CA VAL A 162 -2.52 20.54 16.28
C VAL A 162 -3.75 21.43 16.28
N ASP A 163 -4.50 21.45 17.39
CA ASP A 163 -5.66 22.33 17.58
C ASP A 163 -5.25 23.74 18.08
N SER A 164 -6.22 24.66 18.16
CA SER A 164 -6.02 26.02 18.66
C SER A 164 -5.54 26.10 20.12
N PHE A 165 -5.62 24.99 20.88
CA PHE A 165 -5.09 24.87 22.25
C PHE A 165 -3.66 24.32 22.29
N GLY A 166 -3.06 23.99 21.13
CA GLY A 166 -1.73 23.40 21.05
C GLY A 166 -1.70 21.89 21.33
N ARG A 167 -2.86 21.22 21.40
CA ARG A 167 -2.91 19.75 21.61
C ARG A 167 -2.67 19.04 20.30
N SER A 168 -1.90 17.96 20.32
CA SER A 168 -1.74 17.08 19.17
C SER A 168 -2.86 16.04 19.09
N GLY A 169 -3.40 15.86 17.90
CA GLY A 169 -4.40 14.83 17.63
C GLY A 169 -3.82 13.44 17.86
N LYS A 170 -4.61 12.56 18.48
CA LYS A 170 -4.21 11.16 18.72
C LYS A 170 -4.92 10.24 17.76
N ARG A 171 -4.31 9.09 17.46
CA ARG A 171 -5.07 8.06 16.77
C ARG A 171 -6.17 7.55 17.69
N PRO A 172 -7.40 7.36 17.20
CA PRO A 172 -8.50 7.05 18.11
C PRO A 172 -8.42 5.65 18.73
N ASP A 173 -7.60 4.75 18.18
CA ASP A 173 -7.26 3.44 18.72
C ASP A 173 -6.17 3.48 19.82
N SER A 174 -5.54 4.63 20.04
CA SER A 174 -4.49 4.75 21.05
C SER A 174 -5.08 4.86 22.46
N VAL A 175 -4.90 3.79 23.24
CA VAL A 175 -5.35 3.68 24.63
C VAL A 175 -4.47 4.57 25.51
N GLY A 176 -4.89 5.82 25.69
CA GLY A 176 -4.25 6.76 26.62
C GLY A 176 -5.18 7.93 26.93
N SER A 177 -4.99 8.56 28.09
CA SER A 177 -5.79 9.71 28.53
C SER A 177 -5.79 10.79 27.43
N VAL A 178 -6.95 10.99 26.81
CA VAL A 178 -7.22 12.11 25.91
C VAL A 178 -7.67 13.24 26.81
N SER A 179 -6.91 14.34 26.87
CA SER A 179 -7.33 15.50 27.63
C SER A 179 -8.63 16.03 27.03
N CYS A 180 -9.70 16.04 27.82
CA CYS A 180 -11.00 16.59 27.44
C CYS A 180 -11.05 18.07 27.83
N TYR A 181 -11.31 18.95 26.87
CA TYR A 181 -11.44 20.40 27.10
C TYR A 181 -12.90 20.81 27.02
N ARG A 182 -13.36 21.69 27.91
CA ARG A 182 -14.70 22.27 27.81
C ARG A 182 -14.65 23.54 26.96
N ILE A 183 -15.57 23.64 26.00
CA ILE A 183 -15.76 24.77 25.11
C ILE A 183 -17.25 25.09 24.99
N ASP A 184 -17.58 26.29 24.56
CA ASP A 184 -18.97 26.72 24.38
C ASP A 184 -19.34 26.75 22.89
N VAL A 185 -20.64 26.69 22.59
CA VAL A 185 -21.16 26.90 21.23
C VAL A 185 -20.62 28.23 20.68
N GLY A 186 -20.12 28.20 19.44
CA GLY A 186 -19.51 29.34 18.77
C GLY A 186 -18.01 29.55 19.07
N HIS A 187 -17.38 28.71 19.90
CA HIS A 187 -15.94 28.80 20.14
C HIS A 187 -15.13 28.64 18.83
N PRO A 188 -14.14 29.52 18.55
CA PRO A 188 -13.33 29.45 17.33
C PRO A 188 -12.30 28.32 17.41
N LEU A 189 -12.72 27.12 16.98
CA LEU A 189 -11.88 25.94 16.96
C LEU A 189 -11.16 25.80 15.61
N SER A 190 -9.83 25.88 15.63
CA SER A 190 -8.99 25.80 14.43
C SER A 190 -7.93 24.72 14.54
N PHE A 191 -7.46 24.24 13.39
CA PHE A 191 -6.45 23.19 13.28
C PHE A 191 -5.36 23.55 12.28
N HIS A 192 -4.12 23.16 12.61
CA HIS A 192 -2.98 23.18 11.69
C HIS A 192 -2.47 21.76 11.49
N GLY A 193 -2.53 21.30 10.25
CA GLY A 193 -2.19 19.93 9.86
C GLY A 193 -1.04 19.88 8.88
N ARG A 194 -0.18 18.87 9.02
CA ARG A 194 0.83 18.48 8.03
C ARG A 194 0.76 16.98 7.76
N ALA A 195 0.74 16.60 6.49
CA ALA A 195 0.72 15.21 6.04
C ALA A 195 1.77 14.97 4.95
N SER A 196 2.28 13.75 4.86
CA SER A 196 3.19 13.34 3.79
C SER A 196 2.42 12.72 2.62
N THR A 197 2.86 13.00 1.39
CA THR A 197 2.32 12.32 0.20
C THR A 197 3.04 11.00 -0.05
N ALA A 198 2.28 9.92 -0.21
CA ALA A 198 2.87 8.62 -0.53
C ALA A 198 3.35 8.48 -1.98
N ARG A 199 2.96 9.41 -2.89
CA ARG A 199 3.14 9.25 -4.36
C ARG A 199 2.94 10.56 -5.16
N GLY A 200 3.10 11.73 -4.55
CA GLY A 200 2.80 13.02 -5.21
C GLY A 200 1.31 13.22 -5.52
N LYS A 201 0.44 12.44 -4.86
CA LYS A 201 -1.02 12.56 -4.97
C LYS A 201 -1.51 13.66 -4.07
N GLU A 202 -2.56 14.36 -4.51
CA GLU A 202 -3.25 15.37 -3.72
C GLU A 202 -3.91 14.73 -2.49
N ILE A 203 -3.75 15.41 -1.34
CA ILE A 203 -4.29 14.98 -0.05
C ILE A 203 -5.49 15.86 0.26
N ARG A 204 -6.62 15.22 0.55
CA ARG A 204 -7.84 15.89 1.03
C ARG A 204 -8.01 15.62 2.51
N TRP A 205 -8.36 16.68 3.25
CA TRP A 205 -8.66 16.64 4.67
C TRP A 205 -10.16 16.73 4.88
N TYR A 206 -10.65 15.95 5.83
CA TYR A 206 -12.04 15.92 6.24
C TYR A 206 -12.12 16.05 7.75
N ALA A 207 -13.16 16.72 8.22
CA ALA A 207 -13.47 16.79 9.64
C ALA A 207 -14.93 16.48 9.88
N THR A 208 -15.23 15.85 11.02
CA THR A 208 -16.60 15.67 11.49
C THR A 208 -16.65 15.67 13.02
N TRP A 209 -17.81 15.99 13.57
CA TRP A 209 -18.13 15.73 14.95
C TRP A 209 -18.74 14.33 15.11
N ALA A 210 -18.35 13.64 16.17
CA ALA A 210 -18.91 12.36 16.55
C ALA A 210 -19.07 12.27 18.08
N ASP A 211 -19.86 11.29 18.53
CA ASP A 211 -19.84 10.91 19.95
C ASP A 211 -18.56 10.12 20.28
N GLN A 212 -18.42 9.73 21.56
CA GLN A 212 -17.27 8.95 22.03
C GLN A 212 -17.12 7.56 21.35
N TYR A 213 -18.15 7.10 20.63
CA TYR A 213 -18.16 5.84 19.91
C TYR A 213 -18.05 6.00 18.38
N GLY A 214 -17.85 7.22 17.89
CA GLY A 214 -17.80 7.53 16.45
C GLY A 214 -16.81 6.69 15.65
N ILE A 215 -15.75 6.19 16.28
CA ILE A 215 -14.73 5.32 15.65
C ILE A 215 -15.29 3.90 15.39
N TRP A 216 -16.21 3.45 16.22
CA TRP A 216 -16.77 2.09 16.19
C TRP A 216 -17.99 2.01 15.28
N TYR A 217 -18.84 3.04 15.30
CA TYR A 217 -20.15 3.05 14.64
C TYR A 217 -20.37 4.22 13.68
N GLY A 218 -19.44 5.16 13.57
CA GLY A 218 -19.59 6.33 12.71
C GLY A 218 -19.36 6.02 11.23
N ASP A 219 -19.93 6.85 10.39
CA ASP A 219 -19.55 6.93 8.98
C ASP A 219 -18.13 7.50 8.87
N PHE A 220 -17.41 7.12 7.82
CA PHE A 220 -16.04 7.56 7.55
C PHE A 220 -16.01 8.51 6.33
N PRO A 221 -14.87 9.15 6.02
CA PRO A 221 -14.78 10.13 4.94
C PRO A 221 -15.46 9.69 3.65
N GLY A 222 -16.33 10.55 3.12
CA GLY A 222 -17.29 10.25 2.05
C GLY A 222 -18.39 11.31 2.02
N GLU A 223 -19.59 10.96 1.55
CA GLU A 223 -20.71 11.92 1.36
C GLU A 223 -21.11 12.70 2.63
N ARG A 224 -20.82 12.17 3.82
CA ARG A 224 -21.24 12.77 5.11
C ARG A 224 -20.19 13.62 5.80
N TRP A 225 -18.89 13.44 5.49
CA TRP A 225 -17.85 14.26 6.10
C TRP A 225 -17.55 15.46 5.22
N GLY A 226 -17.56 16.67 5.81
CA GLY A 226 -17.17 17.88 5.10
C GLY A 226 -15.69 17.84 4.75
N SER A 227 -15.35 18.04 3.48
CA SER A 227 -13.98 18.35 3.09
C SER A 227 -13.64 19.75 3.61
N VAL A 228 -12.58 19.85 4.44
CA VAL A 228 -12.20 21.09 5.13
C VAL A 228 -10.96 21.74 4.52
N ALA A 229 -10.08 20.97 3.89
CA ALA A 229 -8.90 21.48 3.23
C ALA A 229 -8.32 20.48 2.21
N VAL A 230 -7.40 20.97 1.38
CA VAL A 230 -6.65 20.20 0.39
C VAL A 230 -5.19 20.65 0.43
N GLY A 231 -4.25 19.70 0.45
CA GLY A 231 -2.81 19.97 0.46
C GLY A 231 -2.06 19.21 1.55
N GLU A 232 -0.72 19.29 1.50
CA GLU A 232 0.18 18.66 2.47
C GLU A 232 0.25 19.43 3.79
N GLU A 233 0.17 20.76 3.74
CA GLU A 233 0.11 21.63 4.91
C GLU A 233 -1.15 22.50 4.83
N VAL A 234 -2.01 22.42 5.86
CA VAL A 234 -3.33 23.03 5.83
C VAL A 234 -3.66 23.73 7.15
N ARG A 235 -4.50 24.76 7.06
CA ARG A 235 -5.19 25.36 8.20
C ARG A 235 -6.67 25.43 7.87
N PHE A 236 -7.51 25.03 8.82
CA PHE A 236 -8.96 25.05 8.67
C PHE A 236 -9.63 25.16 10.03
N ASP A 237 -10.87 25.65 10.01
CA ASP A 237 -11.72 25.80 11.18
C ASP A 237 -12.80 24.71 11.19
N VAL A 238 -13.23 24.32 12.40
CA VAL A 238 -14.35 23.40 12.60
C VAL A 238 -15.39 24.12 13.46
N GLU A 239 -16.61 24.20 12.95
CA GLU A 239 -17.72 24.87 13.64
C GLU A 239 -18.14 24.10 14.90
N VAL A 240 -18.36 24.84 15.99
CA VAL A 240 -18.92 24.33 17.26
C VAL A 240 -20.37 24.79 17.36
N SER A 241 -21.31 24.01 16.83
CA SER A 241 -22.74 24.35 16.79
C SER A 241 -23.55 23.71 17.92
N GLU A 242 -24.80 24.13 18.08
CA GLU A 242 -25.71 23.54 19.09
C GLU A 242 -25.93 22.03 18.91
N GLN A 243 -25.79 21.52 17.67
CA GLN A 243 -25.98 20.10 17.37
C GLN A 243 -24.96 19.18 18.06
N VAL A 244 -23.83 19.73 18.47
CA VAL A 244 -22.74 18.98 19.08
C VAL A 244 -22.63 19.19 20.60
N VAL A 245 -23.58 19.90 21.22
CA VAL A 245 -23.67 20.08 22.67
C VAL A 245 -23.66 18.73 23.40
N GLY A 246 -22.94 18.65 24.52
CA GLY A 246 -22.86 17.47 25.38
C GLY A 246 -21.43 17.06 25.76
N GLU A 247 -21.34 15.96 26.49
CA GLU A 247 -20.08 15.43 27.01
C GLU A 247 -19.37 14.47 26.04
N ASN A 248 -18.05 14.38 26.14
CA ASN A 248 -17.21 13.43 25.40
C ASN A 248 -17.43 13.44 23.87
N ARG A 249 -17.54 14.64 23.31
CA ARG A 249 -17.68 14.90 21.89
C ARG A 249 -16.32 14.84 21.21
N GLN A 250 -16.24 14.15 20.09
CA GLN A 250 -15.01 13.99 19.33
C GLN A 250 -15.04 14.80 18.05
N VAL A 251 -13.96 15.54 17.79
CA VAL A 251 -13.64 15.99 16.43
C VAL A 251 -12.73 14.95 15.81
N LEU A 252 -13.22 14.29 14.77
CA LEU A 252 -12.47 13.33 13.98
C LEU A 252 -11.96 14.02 12.71
N ILE A 253 -10.66 13.93 12.47
CA ILE A 253 -10.00 14.52 11.30
C ILE A 253 -9.26 13.42 10.55
N ALA A 254 -9.66 13.20 9.31
CA ALA A 254 -9.09 12.18 8.45
C ALA A 254 -8.47 12.80 7.20
N ILE A 255 -7.53 12.06 6.61
CA ILE A 255 -6.97 12.36 5.30
C ILE A 255 -7.24 11.22 4.32
N SER A 256 -7.41 11.56 3.05
CA SER A 256 -7.40 10.60 1.94
C SER A 256 -6.61 11.17 0.77
N ALA A 257 -5.79 10.35 0.12
CA ALA A 257 -5.23 10.68 -1.19
C ALA A 257 -6.24 10.37 -2.30
N ASP A 258 -6.16 11.06 -3.44
CA ASP A 258 -6.92 10.66 -4.64
C ASP A 258 -6.40 9.32 -5.21
N SER A 259 -6.97 8.22 -4.71
CA SER A 259 -6.47 6.88 -4.94
C SER A 259 -7.59 5.86 -4.92
N ARG A 260 -7.48 4.84 -5.78
CA ARG A 260 -8.40 3.68 -5.76
C ARG A 260 -8.30 2.87 -4.46
N HIS A 261 -7.15 2.90 -3.82
CA HIS A 261 -6.86 2.12 -2.62
C HIS A 261 -6.42 3.05 -1.51
N HIS A 262 -6.99 2.81 -0.33
CA HIS A 262 -6.70 3.54 0.90
C HIS A 262 -6.20 2.59 1.99
N ARG A 263 -5.55 3.16 3.01
CA ARG A 263 -5.05 2.39 4.16
C ARG A 263 -6.17 1.68 4.91
N SER A 264 -7.30 2.35 5.09
CA SER A 264 -8.51 1.78 5.67
C SER A 264 -9.47 1.35 4.56
N ASP A 265 -10.15 0.24 4.81
CA ASP A 265 -11.32 -0.25 4.07
C ASP A 265 -12.50 0.73 4.05
N ARG A 266 -12.47 1.76 4.90
CA ARG A 266 -13.49 2.80 5.06
C ARG A 266 -13.18 4.08 4.26
N GLY A 267 -12.24 4.03 3.32
CA GLY A 267 -12.02 5.13 2.35
C GLY A 267 -11.10 6.26 2.82
N PHE A 268 -10.29 6.04 3.85
CA PHE A 268 -9.34 7.03 4.35
C PHE A 268 -7.97 6.41 4.65
N ASP A 269 -6.94 7.26 4.72
CA ASP A 269 -5.54 6.85 4.80
C ASP A 269 -4.91 7.04 6.19
N ASP A 270 -5.35 8.06 6.92
CA ASP A 270 -5.00 8.25 8.33
C ASP A 270 -6.08 9.07 9.05
N LEU A 271 -6.17 8.91 10.38
CA LEU A 271 -7.22 9.51 11.21
C LEU A 271 -6.65 9.99 12.56
N ARG A 272 -7.12 11.14 13.03
CA ARG A 272 -6.83 11.68 14.35
C ARG A 272 -8.12 12.15 15.01
N GLY A 273 -8.17 12.06 16.34
CA GLY A 273 -9.29 12.49 17.17
C GLY A 273 -8.88 13.47 18.26
N PHE A 274 -9.81 14.36 18.60
CA PHE A 274 -9.74 15.31 19.71
C PHE A 274 -11.02 15.22 20.54
N LEU A 275 -10.91 15.24 21.87
CA LEU A 275 -12.05 15.13 22.77
C LEU A 275 -12.39 16.48 23.42
N PHE A 276 -13.68 16.79 23.47
CA PHE A 276 -14.26 17.99 24.03
C PHE A 276 -15.54 17.70 24.82
N SER A 277 -15.87 18.60 25.74
CA SER A 277 -17.23 18.76 26.28
C SER A 277 -17.76 20.10 25.78
N VAL A 278 -18.95 20.12 25.21
CA VAL A 278 -19.53 21.33 24.59
C VAL A 278 -20.71 21.80 25.43
N SER A 279 -20.61 23.00 26.02
CA SER A 279 -21.67 23.63 26.80
C SER A 279 -22.80 24.15 25.90
N PRO A 280 -24.07 24.14 26.33
CA PRO A 280 -25.13 24.85 25.64
C PRO A 280 -24.91 26.38 25.66
N PRO A 281 -25.59 27.15 24.79
CA PRO A 281 -25.60 28.62 24.87
C PRO A 281 -26.09 29.12 26.24
N GLU A 282 -25.61 30.28 26.70
CA GLU A 282 -26.00 30.84 28.00
C GLU A 282 -27.46 31.32 28.08
N GLU A 283 -28.14 31.51 26.95
CA GLU A 283 -29.49 32.09 26.86
C GLU A 283 -30.63 31.04 26.79
N GLU A 284 -30.44 29.86 27.39
CA GLU A 284 -31.49 28.82 27.51
C GLU A 284 -32.49 29.08 28.66
#